data_AF-A0A834BW65-F1
#
_entry.id   AF-A0A834BW65-F1
#
_cell.length_a   1.000
_cell.length_b   1.000
_cell.length_c   1.000
_cell.angle_alpha   90.00
_cell.angle_beta   90.00
_cell.angle_gamma   90.00
#
_symmetry.space_group_name_H-M   'P 1'
#
loop_
_entity.id
_entity.type
_entity.pdbx_description
1 polymer ?
#
loop_
_entity_poly.entity_id
_entity_poly.type
_entity_poly.pdbx_seq_one_letter_code
_entity_poly.pdbx_strand_id
1 'polypeptide(L)' 'MLESWRARLQGLVEEQPLSFIPLDCFDEKGLQLKSDVQEKHAAEEFGLTAGIHMEKPLAPHSQMKAGS' A
#
# COMPACT_ATOMS: atom_id res chain seq x y z
N MET A 1 17.78 -13.78 -16.54
CA MET A 1 17.02 -14.04 -15.28
C MET A 1 17.95 -14.13 -14.07
N LEU A 2 18.96 -15.01 -14.05
CA LEU A 2 19.86 -15.14 -12.89
C LEU A 2 20.77 -13.91 -12.68
N GLU A 3 21.44 -13.42 -13.73
CA GLU A 3 22.33 -12.25 -13.58
C GLU A 3 21.59 -10.97 -13.20
N SER A 4 20.43 -10.74 -13.81
CA SER A 4 19.55 -9.62 -13.45
C SER A 4 19.08 -9.69 -11.99
N TRP A 5 18.82 -10.90 -11.48
CA TRP A 5 18.46 -11.09 -10.07
C TRP A 5 19.63 -10.76 -9.14
N ARG A 6 20.83 -11.26 -9.43
CA ARG A 6 22.04 -10.94 -8.64
C ARG A 6 22.36 -9.45 -8.66
N ALA A 7 22.18 -8.79 -9.80
CA ALA A 7 22.37 -7.35 -9.94
C ALA A 7 21.40 -6.56 -9.04
N ARG A 8 20.11 -6.93 -9.02
CA ARG A 8 19.11 -6.32 -8.13
C ARG A 8 19.51 -6.45 -6.66
N LEU A 9 19.95 -7.64 -6.24
CA LEU A 9 20.31 -7.90 -4.84
C LEU A 9 21.43 -6.98 -4.30
N GLN A 10 22.27 -6.40 -5.16
CA GLN A 10 23.33 -5.48 -4.73
C GLN A 10 22.80 -4.14 -4.19
N GLY A 11 21.56 -3.76 -4.53
CA GLY A 11 20.93 -2.52 -4.06
C GLY A 11 19.58 -2.73 -3.38
N LEU A 12 19.31 -3.95 -2.89
CA LEU A 12 18.00 -4.35 -2.39
C LEU A 12 17.57 -3.54 -1.16
N VAL A 13 18.50 -3.17 -0.28
CA VAL A 13 18.19 -2.50 1.01
C VAL A 13 17.76 -1.05 0.77
N GLU A 14 18.22 -0.46 -0.32
CA GLU A 14 17.91 0.89 -0.77
C GLU A 14 16.60 0.97 -1.57
N GLU A 15 16.01 -0.17 -1.95
CA GLU A 15 14.75 -0.18 -2.68
C GLU A 15 13.60 0.32 -1.80
N GLN A 16 12.71 1.13 -2.39
CA GLN A 16 11.48 1.53 -1.72
C GLN A 16 10.58 0.30 -1.49
N PRO A 17 10.09 0.06 -0.26
CA PRO A 17 9.16 -1.04 0.00
C PRO A 17 7.77 -0.75 -0.59
N LEU A 18 6.94 -1.79 -0.66
CA LEU A 18 5.52 -1.62 -0.95
C LEU A 18 4.84 -0.82 0.17
N SER A 19 3.88 0.01 -0.21
CA SER A 19 3.10 0.82 0.73
C SER A 19 1.98 -0.01 1.36
N PHE A 20 1.83 0.11 2.67
CA PHE A 20 0.71 -0.42 3.44
C PHE A 20 0.16 0.66 4.36
N ILE A 21 -1.13 0.55 4.72
CA ILE A 21 -1.70 1.46 5.70
C ILE A 21 -1.11 1.19 7.08
N PRO A 22 -0.57 2.21 7.76
CA PRO A 22 0.01 2.02 9.07
C PRO A 22 -1.07 1.72 10.12
N LEU A 23 -0.66 1.04 11.19
CA LEU A 23 -1.57 0.59 12.25
C LEU A 23 -2.25 1.76 12.98
N ASP A 24 -1.61 2.92 13.02
CA ASP A 24 -2.14 4.14 13.64
C ASP A 24 -3.36 4.73 12.92
N CYS A 25 -3.67 4.25 11.71
CA CYS A 25 -4.87 4.64 10.96
C CYS A 25 -6.11 3.86 11.42
N PHE A 26 -5.96 2.86 12.30
CA PHE A 26 -7.05 2.05 12.81
C PHE A 26 -7.38 2.41 14.27
N ASP A 27 -8.64 2.20 14.65
CA ASP A 27 -9.05 2.30 16.04
C ASP A 27 -8.57 1.08 16.85
N GLU A 28 -8.20 1.29 18.11
CA GLU A 28 -7.60 0.23 18.96
C GLU A 28 -8.60 -0.84 19.42
N LYS A 29 -9.91 -0.59 19.31
CA LYS A 29 -10.95 -1.47 19.89
C LYS A 29 -11.46 -2.50 18.89
N GLY A 30 -11.76 -2.05 17.68
CA GLY A 30 -12.33 -2.82 16.60
C GLY A 30 -11.37 -3.05 15.44
N LEU A 31 -10.18 -2.44 15.46
CA LEU A 31 -9.24 -2.45 14.34
C LEU A 31 -9.90 -2.01 13.03
N GLN A 32 -10.85 -1.07 13.12
CA GLN A 32 -11.49 -0.48 11.94
C GLN A 32 -10.73 0.79 11.54
N LEU A 33 -10.73 1.08 10.24
CA LEU A 33 -10.10 2.30 9.73
C LEU A 33 -10.82 3.52 10.31
N LYS A 34 -10.07 4.46 10.89
CA LYS A 34 -10.64 5.67 11.51
C LYS A 34 -11.44 6.50 10.49
N SER A 35 -12.49 7.16 10.95
CA SER A 35 -13.42 7.90 10.09
C SER A 35 -12.75 9.09 9.38
N ASP A 36 -11.83 9.78 10.05
CA ASP A 36 -11.06 10.89 9.47
C ASP A 36 -10.17 10.42 8.30
N VAL A 37 -9.59 9.23 8.40
CA VAL A 37 -8.84 8.60 7.30
C VAL A 37 -9.79 8.24 6.15
N GLN A 38 -10.96 7.67 6.44
CA GLN A 38 -11.95 7.37 5.40
C GLN A 38 -12.40 8.64 4.66
N GLU A 39 -12.73 9.71 5.38
CA GLU A 39 -13.18 10.98 4.82
C GLU A 39 -12.12 11.66 3.95
N LYS A 40 -10.85 11.68 4.42
CA LYS A 40 -9.73 12.24 3.66
C LYS A 40 -9.56 11.57 2.29
N HIS A 41 -9.81 10.27 2.23
CA HIS A 41 -9.63 9.47 1.01
C HIS A 41 -10.94 9.25 0.24
N ALA A 42 -12.06 9.87 0.66
CA ALA A 42 -13.37 9.64 0.04
C ALA A 42 -13.42 10.06 -1.43
N ALA A 43 -12.73 11.14 -1.81
CA ALA A 43 -12.71 11.67 -3.17
C ALA A 43 -11.69 10.99 -4.11
N GLU A 44 -10.81 10.11 -3.59
CA GLU A 44 -9.80 9.44 -4.42
C GLU A 44 -10.44 8.37 -5.33
N GLU A 45 -9.89 8.20 -6.52
CA GLU A 45 -10.38 7.21 -7.48
C GLU A 45 -10.15 5.76 -6.99
N PHE A 46 -8.98 5.50 -6.42
CA PHE A 46 -8.57 4.18 -5.96
C PHE A 46 -8.69 4.05 -4.45
N GLY A 47 -8.77 2.80 -3.97
CA GLY A 47 -8.64 2.51 -2.55
C GLY A 47 -7.20 2.53 -2.06
N LEU A 48 -7.01 2.46 -0.73
CA LEU A 48 -5.71 2.64 -0.08
C LEU A 48 -4.73 1.50 -0.36
N THR A 49 -5.22 0.26 -0.31
CA THR A 49 -4.43 -0.95 -0.60
C THR A 49 -5.34 -2.04 -1.15
N ALA A 50 -4.77 -3.13 -1.65
CA ALA A 50 -5.55 -4.27 -2.14
C ALA A 50 -6.55 -4.83 -1.10
N GLY A 51 -6.15 -4.92 0.17
CA GLY A 51 -7.01 -5.39 1.26
C GLY A 51 -7.94 -4.33 1.85
N ILE A 52 -7.71 -3.05 1.55
CA ILE A 52 -8.47 -1.91 2.08
C ILE A 52 -8.86 -1.01 0.91
N HIS A 53 -9.59 -1.62 -0.04
CA HIS A 53 -9.94 -0.95 -1.28
C HIS A 53 -11.17 -0.03 -1.15
N MET A 54 -11.91 -0.11 -0.02
CA MET A 54 -13.03 0.78 0.30
C MET A 54 -14.11 0.83 -0.80
N GLU A 55 -14.45 -0.33 -1.37
CA GLU A 55 -15.40 -0.45 -2.51
C GLU A 55 -14.98 0.28 -3.79
N LYS A 56 -13.74 0.79 -3.84
CA LYS A 56 -13.15 1.43 -5.02
C LYS A 56 -12.32 0.44 -5.85
N PRO A 57 -11.99 0.78 -7.10
CA PRO A 57 -11.03 0.03 -7.90
C PRO A 57 -9.67 -0.12 -7.21
N LEU A 58 -8.96 -1.19 -7.55
CA LEU A 58 -7.59 -1.41 -7.09
C LEU A 58 -6.61 -0.55 -7.90
N ALA A 59 -5.71 0.13 -7.21
CA ALA A 59 -4.59 0.81 -7.86
C ALA A 59 -3.73 -0.21 -8.63
N PRO A 60 -3.32 0.10 -9.88
CA PRO A 60 -2.48 -0.78 -10.67
C PRO A 60 -1.17 -1.13 -9.95
N HIS A 61 -0.81 -2.41 -9.94
CA HIS A 61 0.46 -2.88 -9.38
C HIS A 61 0.66 -2.63 -7.87
N SER A 62 -0.41 -2.34 -7.11
CA SER A 62 -0.38 -2.01 -5.67
C SER A 62 0.36 -3.01 -4.77
N GLN A 63 0.59 -4.25 -5.23
CA GLN A 63 1.35 -5.29 -4.52
C GLN A 63 2.48 -5.89 -5.37
N MET A 64 2.91 -5.18 -6.41
CA MET A 64 3.97 -5.58 -7.34
C MET A 64 5.05 -4.51 -7.53
N LYS A 65 4.71 -3.22 -7.35
CA LYS A 65 5.63 -2.08 -7.49
C LYS A 65 5.44 -1.08 -6.36
N ALA A 66 6.53 -0.57 -5.82
CA ALA A 66 6.50 0.52 -4.85
C ALA A 66 6.03 1.83 -5.49
N GLY A 67 5.44 2.72 -4.69
CA GLY A 67 5.00 4.06 -5.12
C GLY A 67 3.81 4.08 -6.09
N SER A 68 3.01 3.01 -6.11
CA SER A 68 1.74 2.94 -6.84
C SER A 68 0.56 3.51 -6.06
#